data_AF-A0A0F2D5X1-F1
#
_entry.id   AF-A0A0F2D5X1-F1
#
_cell.length_a   1.000
_cell.length_b   1.000
_cell.length_c   1.000
_cell.angle_alpha   90.00
_cell.angle_beta   90.00
_cell.angle_gamma   90.00
#
_symmetry.space_group_name_H-M   'P 1'
#
loop_
_entity.id
_entity.type
_entity.pdbx_description
1 polymer ?
#
loop_
_entity_poly.entity_id
_entity_poly.type
_entity_poly.pdbx_seq_one_letter_code
_entity_poly.pdbx_strand_id
1 'polypeptide(L)'
;MNILEEIQNCPVEWKELGEVCSVKKGKQLNKNLLTEDGLYPAYNGGQTYSGRTNDYNVKANTIIVSQGGASAGFVNFVDTKFWANAHCYYILPDETRVNNRFVYHFVKMNQKYLMDFQHGAGIPALKADKLSKLLLPIPPLEIQEKIVQILDKFTDYVTELTSELTSELTSRKKQYSFYRDKLLSFEDEVYQVEWKTLDAVSEQTNNIFWNKIGDDELFKYIDLSSVDRVTNKIIETTAITKSTAPSRAQRIVKSDDIILGTTRPTLKRFTKITDDYNNQICSTGFYIFRTNGEVLPNYVYHIFSSSDFYKYLEENQSGVSYPAISDTLVKKYKIPVPSLEIQSRIVQVLDNFDTVCNDLNIGLPKEIELRQKQYEYFREKLLTFIAEGEYTESRVEEWDNSALIKLLQWVFGPIRVKVGQVVNLQRGKRLVRNQLTTSGNFPVYQNSLTPLGYYTESNRVKNTSFVICAGAAGEIGYSDRDFWAADDVYTLETSDNISDKFMYYVLLSKQDRLKSQVRKASIPRLSKDAIDKVTFYLPSLAEQKRIVSILDNFNTLTDSLSEGLPKEIELRQKHYEYWRNQLLNFNE
;
A
#
# COMPACT_ATOMS: atom_id res chain seq x y z
N MET A 1 -37.82 -4.85 -23.69
CA MET A 1 -37.03 -4.68 -24.93
C MET A 1 -35.66 -4.23 -24.48
N ASN A 2 -34.58 -4.78 -25.04
CA ASN A 2 -33.23 -4.37 -24.65
C ASN A 2 -33.05 -2.90 -25.11
N ILE A 3 -32.52 -2.02 -24.27
CA ILE A 3 -32.28 -0.61 -24.63
C ILE A 3 -31.43 -0.49 -25.91
N LEU A 4 -30.57 -1.48 -26.18
CA LEU A 4 -29.80 -1.58 -27.41
C LEU A 4 -30.68 -1.84 -28.65
N GLU A 5 -31.73 -2.64 -28.53
CA GLU A 5 -32.70 -2.89 -29.61
C GLU A 5 -33.56 -1.65 -29.88
N GLU A 6 -33.95 -0.91 -28.83
CA GLU A 6 -34.68 0.35 -28.97
C GLU A 6 -33.83 1.42 -29.67
N ILE A 7 -32.55 1.51 -29.30
CA ILE A 7 -31.56 2.38 -29.92
C ILE A 7 -31.35 2.01 -31.38
N GLN A 8 -31.13 0.73 -31.71
CA GLN A 8 -30.87 0.26 -33.08
C GLN A 8 -32.02 0.49 -34.05
N ASN A 9 -33.27 0.40 -33.57
CA ASN A 9 -34.45 0.47 -34.43
C ASN A 9 -35.12 1.85 -34.45
N CYS A 10 -34.55 2.86 -33.77
CA CYS A 10 -35.13 4.20 -33.75
C CYS A 10 -34.78 4.98 -35.03
N PRO A 11 -35.67 5.89 -35.51
CA PRO A 11 -35.36 6.77 -36.62
C PRO A 11 -34.31 7.82 -36.20
N VAL A 12 -33.28 8.04 -37.02
CA VAL A 12 -32.20 8.99 -36.76
C VAL A 12 -32.17 10.06 -37.86
N GLU A 13 -32.27 11.33 -37.47
CA GLU A 13 -32.01 12.48 -38.35
C GLU A 13 -30.52 12.84 -38.29
N TRP A 14 -29.87 13.12 -39.41
CA TRP A 14 -28.48 13.58 -39.44
C TRP A 14 -28.40 15.07 -39.76
N LYS A 15 -27.74 15.83 -38.88
CA LYS A 15 -27.60 17.30 -39.02
C LYS A 15 -26.20 17.76 -38.70
N GLU A 16 -25.74 18.82 -39.36
CA GLU A 16 -24.53 19.49 -38.89
C GLU A 16 -24.79 20.08 -37.49
N LEU A 17 -23.81 19.97 -36.59
CA LEU A 17 -23.91 20.46 -35.22
C LEU A 17 -24.35 21.95 -35.18
N GLY A 18 -23.88 22.76 -36.12
CA GLY A 18 -24.24 24.18 -36.26
C GLY A 18 -25.70 24.44 -36.65
N GLU A 19 -26.43 23.45 -37.18
CA GLU A 19 -27.87 23.57 -37.48
C GLU A 19 -28.74 23.43 -36.23
N VAL A 20 -28.22 22.80 -35.17
CA VAL A 20 -28.97 22.47 -33.94
C VAL A 20 -28.29 22.98 -32.66
N CYS A 21 -27.11 23.59 -32.78
CA CYS A 21 -26.36 24.16 -31.67
C CYS A 21 -25.71 25.48 -32.10
N SER A 22 -25.65 26.45 -31.20
CA SER A 22 -24.88 27.68 -31.38
C SER A 22 -23.47 27.51 -30.82
N VAL A 23 -22.46 27.52 -31.69
CA VAL A 23 -21.04 27.53 -31.30
C VAL A 23 -20.58 28.98 -31.16
N LYS A 24 -20.21 29.37 -29.94
CA LYS A 24 -19.76 30.74 -29.61
C LYS A 24 -18.33 30.74 -29.10
N LYS A 25 -17.69 31.91 -29.17
CA LYS A 25 -16.32 32.13 -28.68
C LYS A 25 -16.35 32.99 -27.42
N GLY A 26 -15.50 32.67 -26.45
CA GLY A 26 -15.33 33.43 -25.21
C GLY A 26 -14.68 34.81 -25.43
N LYS A 27 -14.52 35.55 -24.33
CA LYS A 27 -13.99 36.92 -24.31
C LYS A 27 -12.69 36.98 -23.53
N GLN A 28 -11.72 37.75 -24.04
CA GLN A 28 -10.41 37.91 -23.42
C GLN A 28 -10.55 38.38 -21.96
N LEU A 29 -9.96 37.62 -21.04
CA LEU A 29 -9.72 37.99 -19.65
C LEU A 29 -8.23 37.86 -19.37
N ASN A 30 -7.59 38.98 -19.03
CA ASN A 30 -6.16 39.05 -18.82
C ASN A 30 -5.76 38.45 -17.47
N LYS A 31 -4.54 37.87 -17.42
CA LYS A 31 -4.04 37.13 -16.25
C LYS A 31 -4.03 37.95 -14.96
N ASN A 32 -3.79 39.26 -15.05
CA ASN A 32 -3.79 40.18 -13.91
C ASN A 32 -5.18 40.42 -13.29
N LEU A 33 -6.26 39.98 -13.94
CA LEU A 33 -7.63 40.06 -13.44
C LEU A 33 -8.12 38.73 -12.84
N LEU A 34 -7.26 37.71 -12.81
CA LEU A 34 -7.53 36.44 -12.14
C LEU A 34 -7.13 36.54 -10.67
N THR A 35 -7.95 35.99 -9.77
CA THR A 35 -7.67 35.93 -8.32
C THR A 35 -7.68 34.47 -7.85
N GLU A 36 -7.01 34.19 -6.74
CA GLU A 36 -6.99 32.84 -6.15
C GLU A 36 -8.35 32.46 -5.53
N ASP A 37 -9.07 33.45 -4.99
CA ASP A 37 -10.32 33.34 -4.24
C ASP A 37 -11.58 33.67 -5.08
N GLY A 38 -11.44 33.83 -6.40
CA GLY A 38 -12.54 34.25 -7.27
C GLY A 38 -13.74 33.29 -7.24
N LEU A 39 -14.95 33.82 -7.37
CA LEU A 39 -16.17 32.99 -7.28
C LEU A 39 -16.33 32.00 -8.44
N TYR A 40 -15.89 32.35 -9.65
CA TYR A 40 -16.11 31.58 -10.87
C TYR A 40 -14.79 31.17 -11.55
N PRO A 41 -14.67 29.95 -12.08
CA PRO A 41 -13.51 29.53 -12.87
C PRO A 41 -13.46 30.24 -14.23
N ALA A 42 -12.26 30.52 -14.74
CA ALA A 42 -12.02 31.07 -16.07
C ALA A 42 -11.33 30.03 -16.98
N TYR A 43 -11.96 29.66 -18.08
CA TYR A 43 -11.49 28.58 -18.97
C TYR A 43 -10.98 29.09 -20.31
N ASN A 44 -9.88 28.53 -20.79
CA ASN A 44 -9.42 28.57 -22.19
C ASN A 44 -9.80 27.27 -22.97
N GLY A 45 -10.80 26.54 -22.47
CA GLY A 45 -11.27 25.26 -23.02
C GLY A 45 -10.36 24.05 -22.79
N GLY A 46 -9.22 24.22 -22.10
CA GLY A 46 -8.31 23.12 -21.75
C GLY A 46 -8.85 22.21 -20.63
N GLN A 47 -8.01 21.29 -20.16
CA GLN A 47 -8.35 20.30 -19.13
C GLN A 47 -8.77 20.95 -17.80
N THR A 48 -8.20 22.10 -17.47
CA THR A 48 -8.45 22.84 -16.22
C THR A 48 -8.68 24.33 -16.50
N TYR A 49 -9.21 25.05 -15.51
CA TYR A 49 -9.34 26.50 -15.59
C TYR A 49 -7.97 27.19 -15.43
N SER A 50 -7.81 28.35 -16.07
CA SER A 50 -6.56 29.14 -16.05
C SER A 50 -6.44 30.05 -14.82
N GLY A 51 -7.52 30.21 -14.07
CA GLY A 51 -7.61 30.93 -12.79
C GLY A 51 -9.08 31.13 -12.42
N ARG A 52 -9.34 31.95 -11.40
CA ARG A 52 -10.71 32.29 -10.96
C ARG A 52 -10.96 33.79 -11.10
N THR A 53 -12.22 34.19 -11.18
CA THR A 53 -12.66 35.58 -11.31
C THR A 53 -14.00 35.76 -10.59
N ASN A 54 -14.36 36.98 -10.24
CA ASN A 54 -15.62 37.29 -9.55
C ASN A 54 -16.81 37.51 -10.50
N ASP A 55 -16.58 37.41 -11.82
CA ASP A 55 -17.63 37.56 -12.83
C ASP A 55 -17.70 36.34 -13.76
N TYR A 56 -18.82 36.16 -14.45
CA TYR A 56 -19.04 35.05 -15.39
C TYR A 56 -19.70 35.55 -16.67
N ASN A 57 -19.39 34.92 -17.80
CA ASN A 57 -20.00 35.26 -19.09
C ASN A 57 -20.73 34.08 -19.75
N VAL A 58 -20.64 32.88 -19.15
CA VAL A 58 -21.35 31.67 -19.58
C VAL A 58 -21.97 30.98 -18.36
N LYS A 59 -23.20 30.48 -18.53
CA LYS A 59 -23.95 29.79 -17.47
C LYS A 59 -23.39 28.37 -17.23
N ALA A 60 -23.81 27.79 -16.11
CA ALA A 60 -23.61 26.37 -15.81
C ALA A 60 -24.18 25.45 -16.90
N ASN A 61 -23.77 24.18 -16.85
CA ASN A 61 -24.16 23.10 -17.76
C ASN A 61 -23.85 23.42 -19.24
N THR A 62 -22.64 23.91 -19.52
CA THR A 62 -22.25 24.27 -20.89
C THR A 62 -21.05 23.44 -21.36
N ILE A 63 -21.14 22.94 -22.59
CA ILE A 63 -20.04 22.25 -23.28
C ILE A 63 -19.03 23.29 -23.74
N ILE A 64 -17.74 23.03 -23.47
CA ILE A 64 -16.64 23.86 -23.95
C ILE A 64 -15.64 23.05 -24.76
N VAL A 65 -14.99 23.72 -25.72
CA VAL A 65 -13.92 23.15 -26.53
C VAL A 65 -12.74 24.12 -26.58
N SER A 66 -11.52 23.63 -26.36
CA SER A 66 -10.32 24.46 -26.47
C SER A 66 -10.09 24.89 -27.91
N GLN A 67 -9.89 26.20 -28.12
CA GLN A 67 -9.62 26.78 -29.42
C GLN A 67 -8.14 26.78 -29.78
N GLY A 68 -7.24 26.77 -28.78
CA GLY A 68 -5.81 27.05 -29.01
C GLY A 68 -4.89 26.45 -27.95
N GLY A 69 -3.61 26.27 -28.32
CA GLY A 69 -2.59 25.63 -27.52
C GLY A 69 -2.51 24.12 -27.77
N ALA A 70 -1.65 23.42 -27.01
CA ALA A 70 -1.50 21.96 -27.11
C ALA A 70 -2.81 21.20 -26.86
N SER A 71 -3.78 21.82 -26.17
CA SER A 71 -5.10 21.24 -25.90
C SER A 71 -6.18 21.59 -26.92
N ALA A 72 -5.89 22.28 -28.03
CA ALA A 72 -6.90 22.64 -29.02
C ALA A 72 -7.72 21.41 -29.48
N GLY A 73 -9.05 21.49 -29.44
CA GLY A 73 -9.96 20.37 -29.68
C GLY A 73 -10.34 19.55 -28.46
N PHE A 74 -9.74 19.78 -27.28
CA PHE A 74 -10.16 19.15 -26.03
C PHE A 74 -11.58 19.58 -25.65
N VAL A 75 -12.43 18.61 -25.24
CA VAL A 75 -13.85 18.81 -24.94
C VAL A 75 -14.09 18.63 -23.44
N ASN A 76 -14.80 19.58 -22.83
CA ASN A 76 -15.15 19.55 -21.41
C ASN A 76 -16.61 19.99 -21.18
N PHE A 77 -17.18 19.65 -20.03
CA PHE A 77 -18.52 20.07 -19.60
C PHE A 77 -18.40 20.84 -18.28
N VAL A 78 -18.91 22.07 -18.24
CA VAL A 78 -18.82 22.92 -17.05
C VAL A 78 -20.19 23.00 -16.38
N ASP A 79 -20.31 22.48 -15.17
CA ASP A 79 -21.53 22.39 -14.35
C ASP A 79 -21.78 23.63 -13.47
N THR A 80 -20.87 24.59 -13.48
CA THR A 80 -20.93 25.85 -12.72
C THR A 80 -20.90 27.06 -13.66
N LYS A 81 -21.35 28.22 -13.18
CA LYS A 81 -21.16 29.48 -13.92
C LYS A 81 -19.66 29.76 -14.08
N PHE A 82 -19.24 30.24 -15.25
CA PHE A 82 -17.82 30.42 -15.54
C PHE A 82 -17.55 31.56 -16.53
N TRP A 83 -16.28 31.93 -16.62
CA TRP A 83 -15.79 32.83 -17.65
C TRP A 83 -15.15 32.04 -18.80
N ALA A 84 -15.80 31.99 -19.96
CA ALA A 84 -15.18 31.54 -21.19
C ALA A 84 -14.21 32.62 -21.71
N ASN A 85 -12.91 32.32 -21.67
CA ASN A 85 -11.85 33.20 -22.13
C ASN A 85 -11.69 33.13 -23.68
N ALA A 86 -10.87 33.98 -24.28
CA ALA A 86 -10.77 34.14 -25.74
C ALA A 86 -10.46 32.84 -26.48
N HIS A 87 -9.75 31.88 -25.88
CA HIS A 87 -9.43 30.60 -26.50
C HIS A 87 -10.40 29.47 -26.12
N CYS A 88 -11.61 29.80 -25.67
CA CYS A 88 -12.65 28.85 -25.31
C CYS A 88 -13.82 28.97 -26.29
N TYR A 89 -14.13 27.90 -27.01
CA TYR A 89 -15.44 27.74 -27.64
C TYR A 89 -16.43 27.20 -26.62
N TYR A 90 -17.68 27.63 -26.69
CA TYR A 90 -18.78 27.06 -25.90
C TYR A 90 -19.99 26.81 -26.79
N ILE A 91 -20.69 25.70 -26.54
CA ILE A 91 -21.76 25.19 -27.40
C ILE A 91 -23.08 25.28 -26.63
N LEU A 92 -24.09 25.88 -27.27
CA LEU A 92 -25.44 26.04 -26.72
C LEU A 92 -26.44 25.28 -27.60
N PRO A 93 -26.92 24.11 -27.18
CA PRO A 93 -27.88 23.32 -27.95
C PRO A 93 -29.28 23.96 -28.04
N ASP A 94 -29.99 23.70 -29.13
CA ASP A 94 -31.45 23.85 -29.18
C ASP A 94 -32.10 22.67 -28.48
N GLU A 95 -32.41 22.85 -27.18
CA GLU A 95 -32.94 21.79 -26.33
C GLU A 95 -34.33 21.28 -26.74
N THR A 96 -35.00 21.94 -27.69
CA THR A 96 -36.23 21.40 -28.30
C THR A 96 -35.97 20.26 -29.27
N ARG A 97 -34.72 20.12 -29.74
CA ARG A 97 -34.29 19.11 -30.73
C ARG A 97 -33.27 18.14 -30.16
N VAL A 98 -32.36 18.61 -29.32
CA VAL A 98 -31.21 17.85 -28.85
C VAL A 98 -30.96 18.04 -27.35
N ASN A 99 -30.76 16.93 -26.64
CA ASN A 99 -30.38 16.96 -25.23
C ASN A 99 -28.93 17.44 -25.08
N ASN A 100 -28.69 18.38 -24.16
CA ASN A 100 -27.37 18.99 -23.97
C ASN A 100 -26.28 17.98 -23.55
N ARG A 101 -26.59 17.02 -22.68
CA ARG A 101 -25.64 15.95 -22.31
C ARG A 101 -25.40 14.97 -23.46
N PHE A 102 -26.40 14.72 -24.29
CA PHE A 102 -26.22 13.91 -25.48
C PHE A 102 -25.23 14.58 -26.46
N VAL A 103 -25.38 15.89 -26.69
CA VAL A 103 -24.43 16.67 -27.50
C VAL A 103 -23.03 16.65 -26.87
N TYR A 104 -22.92 16.76 -25.55
CA TYR A 104 -21.63 16.63 -24.85
C TYR A 104 -20.95 15.31 -25.16
N HIS A 105 -21.65 14.18 -24.97
CA HIS A 105 -21.11 12.85 -25.20
C HIS A 105 -20.70 12.63 -26.65
N PHE A 106 -21.50 13.11 -27.60
CA PHE A 106 -21.17 13.06 -29.02
C PHE A 106 -19.93 13.88 -29.38
N VAL A 107 -19.83 15.12 -28.91
CA VAL A 107 -18.67 15.98 -29.18
C VAL A 107 -17.43 15.39 -28.47
N LYS A 108 -17.58 14.83 -27.28
CA LYS A 108 -16.51 14.17 -26.53
C LYS A 108 -15.97 12.93 -27.23
N MET A 109 -16.84 12.11 -27.82
CA MET A 109 -16.44 10.98 -28.67
C MET A 109 -15.57 11.43 -29.85
N ASN A 110 -15.87 12.59 -30.44
CA ASN A 110 -15.12 13.16 -31.56
C ASN A 110 -13.89 13.98 -31.12
N GLN A 111 -13.50 13.97 -29.83
CA GLN A 111 -12.39 14.78 -29.33
C GLN A 111 -11.07 14.49 -30.07
N LYS A 112 -10.75 13.20 -30.30
CA LYS A 112 -9.51 12.82 -31.01
C LYS A 112 -9.47 13.43 -32.41
N TYR A 113 -10.56 13.26 -33.17
CA TYR A 113 -10.72 13.90 -34.47
C TYR A 113 -10.53 15.42 -34.38
N LEU A 114 -11.12 16.09 -33.40
CA LEU A 114 -10.95 17.54 -33.23
C LEU A 114 -9.51 17.96 -32.91
N MET A 115 -8.77 17.16 -32.14
CA MET A 115 -7.37 17.40 -31.80
C MET A 115 -6.43 17.14 -32.99
N ASP A 116 -6.73 16.16 -33.84
CA ASP A 116 -5.92 15.84 -35.02
C ASP A 116 -6.03 16.91 -36.12
N PHE A 117 -7.10 17.70 -36.12
CA PHE A 117 -7.31 18.83 -37.06
C PHE A 117 -6.79 20.18 -36.55
N GLN A 118 -5.87 20.16 -35.58
CA GLN A 118 -5.10 21.33 -35.19
C GLN A 118 -4.28 21.88 -36.37
N HIS A 119 -4.17 23.21 -36.47
CA HIS A 119 -3.35 23.88 -37.48
C HIS A 119 -2.43 24.94 -36.87
N GLY A 120 -1.32 25.21 -37.55
CA GLY A 120 -0.32 26.23 -37.17
C GLY A 120 1.01 25.61 -36.72
N ALA A 121 2.12 26.05 -37.32
CA ALA A 121 3.47 25.55 -37.03
C ALA A 121 4.04 25.99 -35.66
N GLY A 122 3.34 26.87 -34.94
CA GLY A 122 3.73 27.40 -33.63
C GLY A 122 2.71 27.05 -32.54
N ILE A 123 1.63 27.82 -32.43
CA ILE A 123 0.54 27.57 -31.48
C ILE A 123 -0.60 26.85 -32.23
N PRO A 124 -0.86 25.57 -31.94
CA PRO A 124 -1.93 24.83 -32.58
C PRO A 124 -3.29 25.46 -32.26
N ALA A 125 -4.19 25.53 -33.25
CA ALA A 125 -5.54 26.03 -33.07
C ALA A 125 -6.58 25.16 -33.78
N LEU A 126 -7.82 25.20 -33.28
CA LEU A 126 -8.99 24.59 -33.91
C LEU A 126 -9.88 25.70 -34.49
N LYS A 127 -10.35 25.52 -35.73
CA LYS A 127 -11.33 26.42 -36.34
C LYS A 127 -12.75 26.03 -35.91
N ALA A 128 -13.60 27.02 -35.63
CA ALA A 128 -14.99 26.78 -35.23
C ALA A 128 -15.81 25.98 -36.26
N ASP A 129 -15.48 26.10 -37.56
CA ASP A 129 -16.20 25.39 -38.63
C ASP A 129 -16.03 23.88 -38.54
N LYS A 130 -14.92 23.39 -37.99
CA LYS A 130 -14.73 21.96 -37.73
C LYS A 130 -15.68 21.43 -36.66
N LEU A 131 -16.05 22.25 -35.68
CA LEU A 131 -17.07 21.91 -34.69
C LEU A 131 -18.47 21.97 -35.31
N SER A 132 -18.80 23.07 -35.98
CA SER A 132 -20.15 23.28 -36.51
C SER A 132 -20.53 22.26 -37.59
N LYS A 133 -19.57 21.72 -38.35
CA LYS A 133 -19.80 20.75 -39.42
C LYS A 133 -19.78 19.29 -38.97
N LEU A 134 -19.63 19.00 -37.67
CA LEU A 134 -19.75 17.63 -37.17
C LEU A 134 -21.17 17.12 -37.44
N LEU A 135 -21.31 15.95 -38.06
CA LEU A 135 -22.61 15.35 -38.34
C LEU A 135 -23.14 14.64 -37.09
N LEU A 136 -24.11 15.28 -36.42
CA LEU A 136 -24.77 14.77 -35.23
C LEU A 136 -25.94 13.85 -35.63
N PRO A 137 -25.98 12.59 -35.15
CA PRO A 137 -27.18 11.77 -35.22
C PRO A 137 -28.18 12.22 -34.14
N ILE A 138 -29.41 12.51 -34.55
CA ILE A 138 -30.49 13.01 -33.69
C ILE A 138 -31.58 11.92 -33.65
N PRO A 139 -31.51 10.97 -32.70
CA PRO A 139 -32.64 10.09 -32.41
C PRO A 139 -33.74 10.85 -31.64
N PRO A 140 -34.92 10.26 -31.39
CA PRO A 140 -35.96 10.89 -30.57
C PRO A 140 -35.42 11.30 -29.20
N LEU A 141 -35.92 12.40 -28.63
CA LEU A 141 -35.44 12.94 -27.34
C LEU A 141 -35.46 11.91 -26.21
N GLU A 142 -36.50 11.05 -26.16
CA GLU A 142 -36.58 9.96 -25.17
C GLU A 142 -35.41 8.97 -25.30
N ILE A 143 -34.97 8.65 -26.52
CA ILE A 143 -33.81 7.80 -26.76
C ILE A 143 -32.52 8.53 -26.39
N GLN A 144 -32.41 9.84 -26.67
CA GLN A 144 -31.27 10.65 -26.23
C GLN A 144 -31.14 10.63 -24.70
N GLU A 145 -32.25 10.77 -23.96
CA GLU A 145 -32.27 10.71 -22.49
C GLU A 145 -31.82 9.35 -21.96
N LYS A 146 -32.31 8.25 -22.55
CA LYS A 146 -31.87 6.88 -22.23
C LYS A 146 -30.38 6.68 -22.44
N ILE A 147 -29.83 7.18 -23.56
CA ILE A 147 -28.39 7.15 -23.84
C ILE A 147 -27.61 7.94 -22.78
N VAL A 148 -28.07 9.16 -22.47
CA VAL A 148 -27.43 10.02 -21.46
C VAL A 148 -27.39 9.35 -20.09
N GLN A 149 -28.49 8.75 -19.64
CA GLN A 149 -28.53 8.06 -18.35
C GLN A 149 -27.48 6.95 -18.23
N ILE A 150 -27.27 6.17 -19.30
CA ILE A 150 -26.27 5.10 -19.33
C ILE A 150 -24.86 5.69 -19.35
N LEU A 151 -24.60 6.65 -20.23
CA LEU A 151 -23.27 7.24 -20.40
C LEU A 151 -22.82 8.03 -19.18
N ASP A 152 -23.73 8.75 -18.53
CA ASP A 152 -23.45 9.46 -17.29
C ASP A 152 -23.14 8.44 -16.17
N LYS A 153 -23.95 7.39 -16.02
CA LYS A 153 -23.69 6.34 -15.03
C LYS A 153 -22.31 5.67 -15.23
N PHE A 154 -21.93 5.37 -16.47
CA PHE A 154 -20.60 4.81 -16.73
C PHE A 154 -19.48 5.83 -16.51
N THR A 155 -19.70 7.10 -16.86
CA THR A 155 -18.72 8.17 -16.63
C THR A 155 -18.46 8.33 -15.13
N ASP A 156 -19.52 8.31 -14.32
CA ASP A 156 -19.43 8.40 -12.86
C ASP A 156 -18.72 7.17 -12.29
N TYR A 157 -19.10 5.96 -12.72
CA TYR A 157 -18.47 4.70 -12.28
C TYR A 157 -16.97 4.67 -12.58
N VAL A 158 -16.55 5.05 -13.79
CA VAL A 158 -15.13 5.10 -14.16
C VAL A 158 -14.39 6.15 -13.35
N THR A 159 -15.02 7.29 -13.09
CA THR A 159 -14.42 8.39 -12.32
C THR A 159 -14.21 7.96 -10.86
N GLU A 160 -15.24 7.38 -10.24
CA GLU A 160 -15.19 6.84 -8.88
C GLU A 160 -14.12 5.75 -8.77
N LEU A 161 -14.16 4.75 -9.65
CA LEU A 161 -13.21 3.64 -9.64
C LEU A 161 -11.77 4.09 -9.92
N THR A 162 -11.56 5.04 -10.85
CA THR A 162 -10.23 5.60 -11.11
C THR A 162 -9.71 6.35 -9.89
N SER A 163 -10.57 7.08 -9.18
CA SER A 163 -10.23 7.78 -7.94
C SER A 163 -9.88 6.78 -6.83
N GLU A 164 -10.70 5.76 -6.63
CA GLU A 164 -10.46 4.68 -5.65
C GLU A 164 -9.14 3.94 -5.95
N LEU A 165 -8.93 3.47 -7.18
CA LEU A 165 -7.71 2.76 -7.58
C LEU A 165 -6.46 3.65 -7.48
N THR A 166 -6.56 4.95 -7.76
CA THR A 166 -5.43 5.89 -7.60
C THR A 166 -5.11 6.12 -6.13
N SER A 167 -6.14 6.23 -5.29
CA SER A 167 -5.99 6.30 -3.83
C SER A 167 -5.34 5.03 -3.31
N GLU A 168 -5.82 3.86 -3.73
CA GLU A 168 -5.28 2.55 -3.35
C GLU A 168 -3.83 2.39 -3.83
N LEU A 169 -3.51 2.73 -5.08
CA LEU A 169 -2.14 2.74 -5.60
C LEU A 169 -1.23 3.63 -4.73
N THR A 170 -1.71 4.80 -4.33
CA THR A 170 -0.96 5.72 -3.47
C THR A 170 -0.74 5.11 -2.08
N SER A 171 -1.76 4.47 -1.51
CA SER A 171 -1.68 3.75 -0.23
C SER A 171 -0.71 2.57 -0.31
N ARG A 172 -0.76 1.76 -1.38
CA ARG A 172 0.15 0.64 -1.64
C ARG A 172 1.59 1.10 -1.80
N LYS A 173 1.85 2.21 -2.48
CA LYS A 173 3.21 2.80 -2.59
C LYS A 173 3.76 3.26 -1.24
N LYS A 174 2.92 3.89 -0.42
CA LYS A 174 3.28 4.26 0.97
C LYS A 174 3.56 3.01 1.81
N GLN A 175 2.71 2.01 1.69
CA GLN A 175 2.83 0.73 2.39
C GLN A 175 4.12 -0.01 1.98
N TYR A 176 4.41 -0.10 0.70
CA TYR A 176 5.65 -0.67 0.18
C TYR A 176 6.87 0.04 0.79
N SER A 177 6.87 1.38 0.76
CA SER A 177 7.97 2.16 1.34
C SER A 177 8.16 1.87 2.83
N PHE A 178 7.06 1.78 3.59
CA PHE A 178 7.08 1.43 5.00
C PHE A 178 7.66 0.02 5.24
N TYR A 179 7.17 -1.00 4.54
CA TYR A 179 7.67 -2.38 4.73
C TYR A 179 9.12 -2.51 4.30
N ARG A 180 9.51 -1.93 3.16
CA ARG A 180 10.90 -1.90 2.71
C ARG A 180 11.81 -1.30 3.77
N ASP A 181 11.50 -0.09 4.23
CA ASP A 181 12.34 0.59 5.21
C ASP A 181 12.37 -0.22 6.53
N LYS A 182 11.25 -0.82 6.94
CA LYS A 182 11.19 -1.67 8.14
C LYS A 182 12.01 -2.96 8.02
N LEU A 183 12.01 -3.61 6.86
CA LEU A 183 12.77 -4.84 6.60
C LEU A 183 14.27 -4.57 6.49
N LEU A 184 14.66 -3.36 6.07
CA LEU A 184 16.05 -2.97 5.87
C LEU A 184 16.67 -2.24 7.07
N SER A 185 15.86 -1.79 8.04
CA SER A 185 16.38 -1.05 9.20
C SER A 185 16.97 -1.93 10.30
N PHE A 186 16.54 -3.21 10.39
CA PHE A 186 16.98 -4.15 11.43
C PHE A 186 16.90 -3.57 12.87
N GLU A 187 15.92 -2.70 13.13
CA GLU A 187 15.73 -2.03 14.43
C GLU A 187 15.39 -2.99 15.58
N ASP A 188 15.00 -4.23 15.29
CA ASP A 188 14.65 -5.20 16.32
C ASP A 188 15.92 -5.84 16.90
N GLU A 189 16.17 -5.61 18.20
CA GLU A 189 17.36 -6.06 18.95
C GLU A 189 17.62 -7.58 18.87
N VAL A 190 16.63 -8.36 18.43
CA VAL A 190 16.71 -9.82 18.28
C VAL A 190 17.53 -10.24 17.06
N TYR A 191 17.51 -9.46 15.98
CA TYR A 191 18.25 -9.79 14.75
C TYR A 191 19.55 -8.99 14.72
N GLN A 192 20.53 -9.46 15.49
CA GLN A 192 21.87 -8.91 15.42
C GLN A 192 22.47 -9.22 14.05
N VAL A 193 22.64 -8.16 13.25
CA VAL A 193 23.29 -8.22 11.94
C VAL A 193 24.55 -7.38 11.98
N GLU A 194 25.55 -7.81 11.21
CA GLU A 194 26.75 -7.03 11.03
C GLU A 194 26.46 -5.84 10.10
N TRP A 195 26.96 -4.66 10.48
CA TRP A 195 26.84 -3.45 9.67
C TRP A 195 28.17 -3.15 8.98
N LYS A 196 28.24 -3.43 7.68
CA LYS A 196 29.43 -3.22 6.86
C LYS A 196 29.26 -2.02 5.95
N THR A 197 30.36 -1.33 5.63
CA THR A 197 30.34 -0.29 4.60
C THR A 197 30.11 -0.91 3.23
N LEU A 198 29.51 -0.16 2.29
CA LEU A 198 29.39 -0.63 0.89
C LEU A 198 30.74 -1.05 0.30
N ASP A 199 31.82 -0.35 0.66
CA ASP A 199 33.18 -0.71 0.23
C ASP A 199 33.58 -2.13 0.66
N ALA A 200 33.24 -2.52 1.90
CA ALA A 200 33.63 -3.80 2.49
C ALA A 200 32.91 -5.02 1.87
N VAL A 201 31.79 -4.79 1.18
CA VAL A 201 30.99 -5.84 0.51
C VAL A 201 31.00 -5.70 -1.01
N SER A 202 31.95 -4.93 -1.55
CA SER A 202 32.04 -4.65 -2.98
C SER A 202 33.37 -5.09 -3.60
N GLU A 203 33.33 -5.42 -4.89
CA GLU A 203 34.50 -5.64 -5.71
C GLU A 203 34.99 -4.34 -6.36
N GLN A 204 36.27 -4.33 -6.73
CA GLN A 204 36.82 -3.27 -7.55
C GLN A 204 36.22 -3.29 -8.97
N THR A 205 35.85 -2.12 -9.46
CA THR A 205 35.36 -1.92 -10.83
C THR A 205 36.49 -1.44 -11.74
N ASN A 206 36.32 -1.66 -13.05
CA ASN A 206 37.33 -1.35 -14.05
C ASN A 206 36.88 -0.21 -14.94
N ASN A 207 37.85 0.62 -15.33
CA ASN A 207 37.66 1.60 -16.38
C ASN A 207 38.02 1.02 -17.74
N ILE A 208 37.39 1.54 -18.79
CA ILE A 208 37.80 1.27 -20.17
C ILE A 208 39.07 2.05 -20.48
N PHE A 209 39.99 1.40 -21.19
CA PHE A 209 41.19 2.02 -21.74
C PHE A 209 41.01 2.16 -23.24
N TRP A 210 40.39 3.25 -23.69
CA TRP A 210 40.01 3.47 -25.09
C TRP A 210 41.17 3.33 -26.09
N ASN A 211 42.40 3.57 -25.68
CA ASN A 211 43.59 3.36 -26.52
C ASN A 211 43.87 1.88 -26.86
N LYS A 212 43.29 0.94 -26.11
CA LYS A 212 43.42 -0.51 -26.32
C LYS A 212 42.23 -1.15 -27.06
N ILE A 213 41.25 -0.33 -27.42
CA ILE A 213 39.99 -0.75 -28.06
C ILE A 213 40.12 -0.56 -29.57
N GLY A 214 39.56 -1.49 -30.34
CA GLY A 214 39.51 -1.40 -31.81
C GLY A 214 38.64 -0.21 -32.25
N ASP A 215 38.98 0.40 -33.39
CA ASP A 215 38.28 1.62 -33.83
C ASP A 215 36.80 1.37 -34.18
N ASP A 216 36.46 0.14 -34.58
CA ASP A 216 35.09 -0.27 -34.96
C ASP A 216 34.32 -0.97 -33.83
N GLU A 217 34.91 -1.16 -32.64
CA GLU A 217 34.18 -1.76 -31.52
C GLU A 217 33.08 -0.82 -31.02
N LEU A 218 31.85 -1.32 -31.02
CA LEU A 218 30.66 -0.57 -30.67
C LEU A 218 30.17 -0.94 -29.27
N PHE A 219 29.95 0.08 -28.45
CA PHE A 219 29.41 -0.05 -27.10
C PHE A 219 28.10 0.71 -26.95
N LYS A 220 27.17 0.16 -26.17
CA LYS A 220 26.05 0.93 -25.62
C LYS A 220 26.58 1.82 -24.51
N TYR A 221 26.30 3.11 -24.60
CA TYR A 221 26.64 4.10 -23.59
C TYR A 221 25.43 4.43 -22.72
N ILE A 222 25.57 4.17 -21.42
CA ILE A 222 24.58 4.46 -20.40
C ILE A 222 24.99 5.79 -19.73
N ASP A 223 24.28 6.85 -20.05
CA ASP A 223 24.42 8.13 -19.36
C ASP A 223 23.27 8.38 -18.37
N LEU A 224 23.32 9.53 -17.67
CA LEU A 224 22.29 9.83 -16.67
C LEU A 224 20.88 9.90 -17.30
N SER A 225 20.74 10.31 -18.55
CA SER A 225 19.45 10.35 -19.24
C SER A 225 18.95 8.95 -19.64
N SER A 226 19.86 7.99 -19.83
CA SER A 226 19.53 6.60 -20.14
C SER A 226 18.74 5.89 -19.03
N VAL A 227 18.84 6.31 -17.77
CA VAL A 227 18.15 5.67 -16.64
C VAL A 227 16.96 6.52 -16.21
N ASP A 228 15.75 5.98 -16.36
CA ASP A 228 14.54 6.69 -15.96
C ASP A 228 14.42 6.80 -14.43
N ARG A 229 13.93 7.94 -13.96
CA ARG A 229 13.84 8.29 -12.53
C ARG A 229 12.62 7.71 -11.82
N VAL A 230 11.64 7.22 -12.58
CA VAL A 230 10.37 6.69 -12.04
C VAL A 230 10.40 5.17 -12.02
N THR A 231 10.78 4.58 -13.15
CA THR A 231 10.81 3.12 -13.36
C THR A 231 12.14 2.51 -12.95
N ASN A 232 13.19 3.31 -12.76
CA ASN A 232 14.53 2.84 -12.42
C ASN A 232 15.09 1.83 -13.44
N LYS A 233 14.69 1.96 -14.70
CA LYS A 233 15.13 1.10 -15.82
C LYS A 233 15.95 1.90 -16.83
N ILE A 234 16.83 1.19 -17.54
CA ILE A 234 17.51 1.74 -18.72
C ILE A 234 16.49 1.79 -19.86
N ILE A 235 16.24 2.99 -20.40
CA ILE A 235 15.26 3.23 -21.46
C ILE A 235 15.90 3.29 -22.84
N GLU A 236 16.94 4.11 -23.00
CA GLU A 236 17.60 4.34 -24.28
C GLU A 236 19.10 4.57 -24.03
N THR A 237 19.93 4.00 -24.90
CA THR A 237 21.39 4.14 -24.87
C THR A 237 21.89 4.63 -26.20
N THR A 238 22.97 5.41 -26.19
CA THR A 238 23.64 5.83 -27.44
C THR A 238 24.72 4.82 -27.80
N ALA A 239 24.83 4.44 -29.07
CA ALA A 239 25.94 3.62 -29.53
C ALA A 239 27.20 4.48 -29.71
N ILE A 240 28.31 4.08 -29.11
CA ILE A 240 29.59 4.80 -29.15
C ILE A 240 30.73 3.87 -29.57
N THR A 241 31.76 4.46 -30.17
CA THR A 241 33.06 3.82 -30.45
C THR A 241 34.15 4.60 -29.72
N LYS A 242 35.39 4.12 -29.81
CA LYS A 242 36.57 4.88 -29.33
C LYS A 242 36.65 6.31 -29.86
N SER A 243 36.20 6.57 -31.09
CA SER A 243 36.28 7.90 -31.72
C SER A 243 35.11 8.82 -31.33
N THR A 244 33.95 8.24 -30.99
CA THR A 244 32.72 8.99 -30.65
C THR A 244 32.42 9.02 -29.15
N ALA A 245 33.19 8.29 -28.33
CA ALA A 245 33.00 8.21 -26.89
C ALA A 245 33.13 9.59 -26.22
N PRO A 246 32.12 10.04 -25.46
CA PRO A 246 32.24 11.27 -24.68
C PRO A 246 33.25 11.10 -23.54
N SER A 247 33.82 12.21 -23.05
CA SER A 247 34.85 12.18 -22.01
C SER A 247 34.43 11.44 -20.72
N ARG A 248 33.12 11.39 -20.43
CA ARG A 248 32.54 10.68 -19.28
C ARG A 248 32.31 9.18 -19.50
N ALA A 249 32.39 8.66 -20.73
CA ALA A 249 32.25 7.23 -21.00
C ALA A 249 33.53 6.50 -20.58
N GLN A 250 33.64 6.13 -19.30
CA GLN A 250 34.89 5.61 -18.74
C GLN A 250 34.73 4.31 -17.96
N ARG A 251 33.52 3.94 -17.53
CA ARG A 251 33.33 2.82 -16.60
C ARG A 251 32.73 1.61 -17.29
N ILE A 252 33.28 0.42 -17.06
CA ILE A 252 32.75 -0.83 -17.60
C ILE A 252 31.77 -1.43 -16.58
N VAL A 253 30.54 -1.67 -17.02
CA VAL A 253 29.52 -2.37 -16.22
C VAL A 253 29.45 -3.86 -16.58
N LYS A 254 29.03 -4.69 -15.64
CA LYS A 254 28.74 -6.12 -15.81
C LYS A 254 27.31 -6.42 -15.39
N SER A 255 26.79 -7.56 -15.84
CA SER A 255 25.53 -8.09 -15.33
C SER A 255 25.50 -8.08 -13.80
N ASP A 256 24.34 -7.74 -13.25
CA ASP A 256 24.06 -7.61 -11.83
C ASP A 256 24.79 -6.48 -11.08
N ASP A 257 25.60 -5.65 -11.76
CA ASP A 257 26.05 -4.39 -11.16
C ASP A 257 24.84 -3.50 -10.82
N ILE A 258 24.90 -2.78 -9.70
CA ILE A 258 23.94 -1.72 -9.37
C ILE A 258 24.61 -0.38 -9.66
N ILE A 259 24.03 0.42 -10.55
CA ILE A 259 24.53 1.77 -10.83
C ILE A 259 23.68 2.82 -10.10
N LEU A 260 24.33 3.87 -9.59
CA LEU A 260 23.69 4.97 -8.86
C LEU A 260 24.20 6.32 -9.38
N GLY A 261 23.29 7.18 -9.82
CA GLY A 261 23.60 8.52 -10.29
C GLY A 261 24.14 9.36 -9.14
N THR A 262 25.39 9.78 -9.23
CA THR A 262 26.06 10.60 -8.20
C THR A 262 25.87 12.09 -8.43
N THR A 263 25.37 12.47 -9.61
CA THR A 263 24.95 13.84 -9.91
C THR A 263 23.45 13.99 -9.68
N ARG A 264 23.06 14.92 -8.82
CA ARG A 264 21.70 15.11 -8.30
C ARG A 264 21.12 13.79 -7.77
N PRO A 265 21.79 13.15 -6.81
CA PRO A 265 21.49 11.78 -6.38
C PRO A 265 20.04 11.60 -5.91
N THR A 266 19.42 12.63 -5.33
CA THR A 266 18.01 12.61 -4.88
C THR A 266 16.99 12.48 -6.02
N LEU A 267 17.40 12.61 -7.30
CA LEU A 267 16.57 12.28 -8.45
C LEU A 267 16.40 10.77 -8.68
N LYS A 268 17.00 9.93 -7.83
CA LYS A 268 16.83 8.47 -7.80
C LYS A 268 17.12 7.79 -9.13
N ARG A 269 18.17 8.21 -9.84
CA ARG A 269 18.63 7.52 -11.04
C ARG A 269 19.53 6.36 -10.63
N PHE A 270 18.94 5.21 -10.34
CA PHE A 270 19.65 3.97 -10.08
C PHE A 270 18.97 2.83 -10.83
N THR A 271 19.73 1.77 -11.13
CA THR A 271 19.20 0.56 -11.77
C THR A 271 20.15 -0.63 -11.59
N LYS A 272 19.64 -1.83 -11.81
CA LYS A 272 20.46 -3.04 -11.96
C LYS A 272 20.80 -3.25 -13.44
N ILE A 273 22.06 -3.56 -13.71
CA ILE A 273 22.54 -3.88 -15.06
C ILE A 273 22.09 -5.28 -15.45
N THR A 274 21.35 -5.38 -16.56
CA THR A 274 20.91 -6.66 -17.13
C THR A 274 21.96 -7.23 -18.08
N ASP A 275 21.77 -8.49 -18.50
CA ASP A 275 22.68 -9.16 -19.43
C ASP A 275 22.84 -8.44 -20.77
N ASP A 276 21.80 -7.73 -21.22
CA ASP A 276 21.83 -6.90 -22.44
C ASP A 276 22.85 -5.75 -22.40
N TYR A 277 23.31 -5.41 -21.18
CA TYR A 277 24.27 -4.35 -20.90
C TYR A 277 25.56 -4.87 -20.28
N ASN A 278 25.79 -6.19 -20.30
CA ASN A 278 27.04 -6.77 -19.83
C ASN A 278 28.24 -6.28 -20.67
N ASN A 279 29.32 -5.89 -19.99
CA ASN A 279 30.52 -5.27 -20.58
C ASN A 279 30.27 -3.99 -21.40
N GLN A 280 29.15 -3.30 -21.17
CA GLN A 280 28.87 -2.00 -21.78
C GLN A 280 29.47 -0.84 -20.98
N ILE A 281 29.36 0.38 -21.51
CA ILE A 281 30.04 1.55 -20.94
C ILE A 281 29.05 2.48 -20.24
N CYS A 282 29.38 2.85 -19.01
CA CYS A 282 28.60 3.74 -18.17
C CYS A 282 29.36 5.05 -17.92
N SER A 283 28.59 6.13 -17.79
CA SER A 283 29.09 7.46 -17.48
C SER A 283 29.78 7.52 -16.12
N THR A 284 30.83 8.34 -15.99
CA THR A 284 31.40 8.69 -14.67
C THR A 284 30.43 9.43 -13.76
N GLY A 285 29.27 9.88 -14.27
CA GLY A 285 28.16 10.38 -13.47
C GLY A 285 27.43 9.30 -12.64
N PHE A 286 27.80 8.03 -12.80
CA PHE A 286 27.34 6.93 -11.97
C PHE A 286 28.46 6.37 -11.09
N TYR A 287 28.09 6.04 -9.86
CA TYR A 287 28.78 5.05 -9.04
C TYR A 287 28.34 3.64 -9.47
N ILE A 288 29.26 2.68 -9.46
CA ILE A 288 28.98 1.27 -9.77
C ILE A 288 29.25 0.47 -8.51
N PHE A 289 28.22 -0.22 -8.02
CA PHE A 289 28.34 -1.23 -6.99
C PHE A 289 28.36 -2.62 -7.63
N ARG A 290 29.44 -3.36 -7.40
CA ARG A 290 29.58 -4.77 -7.76
C ARG A 290 29.75 -5.57 -6.48
N THR A 291 28.90 -6.56 -6.24
CA THR A 291 28.99 -7.38 -5.02
C THR A 291 30.22 -8.29 -5.03
N ASN A 292 30.80 -8.54 -3.86
CA ASN A 292 31.84 -9.56 -3.65
C ASN A 292 31.25 -10.96 -3.31
N GLY A 293 29.92 -11.09 -3.34
CA GLY A 293 29.20 -12.32 -3.01
C GLY A 293 28.66 -12.39 -1.57
N GLU A 294 29.07 -11.50 -0.66
CA GLU A 294 28.49 -11.43 0.69
C GLU A 294 27.05 -10.87 0.70
N VAL A 295 26.72 -10.07 -0.31
CA VAL A 295 25.38 -9.49 -0.48
C VAL A 295 24.80 -9.80 -1.85
N LEU A 296 23.49 -10.05 -1.91
CA LEU A 296 22.79 -10.25 -3.17
C LEU A 296 22.64 -8.92 -3.92
N PRO A 297 22.83 -8.89 -5.25
CA PRO A 297 22.63 -7.68 -6.05
C PRO A 297 21.26 -7.02 -5.87
N ASN A 298 20.18 -7.82 -5.92
CA ASN A 298 18.82 -7.32 -5.71
C ASN A 298 18.59 -6.83 -4.29
N TYR A 299 19.31 -7.35 -3.29
CA TYR A 299 19.23 -6.84 -1.92
C TYR A 299 19.80 -5.41 -1.85
N VAL A 300 20.95 -5.17 -2.50
CA VAL A 300 21.55 -3.83 -2.59
C VAL A 300 20.72 -2.88 -3.46
N TYR A 301 20.06 -3.38 -4.51
CA TYR A 301 19.07 -2.61 -5.27
C TYR A 301 17.96 -2.06 -4.35
N HIS A 302 17.41 -2.89 -3.47
CA HIS A 302 16.39 -2.45 -2.50
C HIS A 302 16.93 -1.46 -1.48
N ILE A 303 18.17 -1.64 -0.99
CA ILE A 303 18.86 -0.64 -0.16
C ILE A 303 18.99 0.70 -0.90
N PHE A 304 19.37 0.70 -2.17
CA PHE A 304 19.52 1.93 -2.98
C PHE A 304 18.18 2.61 -3.28
N SER A 305 17.06 1.91 -3.04
CA SER A 305 15.71 2.48 -3.11
C SER A 305 15.20 3.06 -1.78
N SER A 306 15.84 2.70 -0.66
CA SER A 306 15.40 2.98 0.72
C SER A 306 15.46 4.44 1.11
N SER A 307 14.58 4.85 2.03
CA SER A 307 14.52 6.24 2.50
C SER A 307 15.80 6.65 3.26
N ASP A 308 16.33 5.75 4.08
CA ASP A 308 17.55 5.99 4.87
C ASP A 308 18.77 6.22 3.99
N PHE A 309 18.89 5.50 2.87
CA PHE A 309 19.96 5.73 1.92
C PHE A 309 19.89 7.12 1.29
N TYR A 310 18.70 7.55 0.84
CA TYR A 310 18.56 8.89 0.25
C TYR A 310 18.74 10.01 1.25
N LYS A 311 18.34 9.82 2.51
CA LYS A 311 18.65 10.74 3.59
C LYS A 311 20.16 10.90 3.76
N TYR A 312 20.90 9.78 3.75
CA TYR A 312 22.36 9.82 3.77
C TYR A 312 22.94 10.56 2.55
N LEU A 313 22.46 10.30 1.34
CA LEU A 313 22.94 10.99 0.13
C LEU A 313 22.68 12.50 0.19
N GLU A 314 21.53 12.91 0.70
CA GLU A 314 21.15 14.32 0.84
C GLU A 314 22.01 15.05 1.88
N GLU A 315 22.33 14.40 2.99
CA GLU A 315 23.18 14.95 4.05
C GLU A 315 24.66 15.04 3.64
N ASN A 316 25.10 14.24 2.66
CA ASN A 316 26.52 14.11 2.27
C ASN A 316 26.85 14.62 0.85
N GLN A 317 25.87 15.14 0.11
CA GLN A 317 26.11 15.78 -1.18
C GLN A 317 26.66 17.21 -1.03
N SER A 318 27.28 17.73 -2.08
CA SER A 318 27.83 19.08 -2.15
C SER A 318 27.39 19.80 -3.41
N GLY A 319 27.25 21.13 -3.34
CA GLY A 319 26.81 21.99 -4.44
C GLY A 319 25.31 22.33 -4.37
N VAL A 320 24.99 23.61 -4.62
CA VAL A 320 23.62 24.14 -4.47
C VAL A 320 22.78 23.87 -5.72
N SER A 321 23.24 24.31 -6.90
CA SER A 321 22.47 24.20 -8.16
C SER A 321 22.67 22.85 -8.88
N TYR A 322 23.76 22.16 -8.60
CA TYR A 322 24.08 20.83 -9.13
C TYR A 322 24.67 19.96 -8.01
N PRO A 323 23.83 19.52 -7.04
CA PRO A 323 24.29 18.67 -5.96
C PRO A 323 24.96 17.40 -6.50
N ALA A 324 26.07 17.00 -5.91
CA ALA A 324 26.75 15.75 -6.24
C ALA A 324 27.38 15.11 -5.00
N ILE A 325 27.46 13.79 -4.99
CA ILE A 325 28.14 13.01 -3.96
C ILE A 325 29.34 12.27 -4.56
N SER A 326 30.45 12.15 -3.82
CA SER A 326 31.62 11.42 -4.30
C SER A 326 31.48 9.91 -4.07
N ASP A 327 32.08 9.09 -4.94
CA ASP A 327 32.16 7.64 -4.77
C ASP A 327 32.72 7.25 -3.39
N THR A 328 33.68 8.01 -2.86
CA THR A 328 34.28 7.79 -1.54
C THR A 328 33.25 7.93 -0.41
N LEU A 329 32.31 8.87 -0.53
CA LEU A 329 31.23 9.03 0.45
C LEU A 329 30.19 7.93 0.27
N VAL A 330 29.78 7.62 -0.97
CA VAL A 330 28.85 6.49 -1.23
C VAL A 330 29.40 5.20 -0.61
N LYS A 331 30.67 4.87 -0.85
CA LYS A 331 31.37 3.70 -0.29
C LYS A 331 31.35 3.60 1.23
N LYS A 332 31.24 4.72 1.96
CA LYS A 332 31.21 4.76 3.44
C LYS A 332 29.82 4.47 4.02
N TYR A 333 28.76 4.49 3.21
CA TYR A 333 27.42 4.14 3.68
C TYR A 333 27.43 2.72 4.25
N LYS A 334 26.83 2.53 5.43
CA LYS A 334 26.76 1.23 6.09
C LYS A 334 25.43 0.55 5.78
N ILE A 335 25.49 -0.74 5.48
CA ILE A 335 24.33 -1.59 5.22
C ILE A 335 24.33 -2.78 6.18
N PRO A 336 23.15 -3.33 6.51
CA PRO A 336 23.06 -4.56 7.25
C PRO A 336 23.42 -5.75 6.34
N VAL A 337 24.17 -6.71 6.88
CA VAL A 337 24.61 -7.91 6.16
C VAL A 337 24.11 -9.16 6.89
N PRO A 338 22.80 -9.50 6.76
CA PRO A 338 22.27 -10.76 7.28
C PRO A 338 22.71 -11.95 6.39
N SER A 339 22.36 -13.18 6.77
CA SER A 339 22.65 -14.35 5.93
C SER A 339 22.01 -14.25 4.54
N LEU A 340 22.64 -14.86 3.53
CA LEU A 340 22.13 -14.86 2.14
C LEU A 340 20.68 -15.38 2.05
N GLU A 341 20.29 -16.30 2.92
CA GLU A 341 18.90 -16.79 3.01
C GLU A 341 17.92 -15.68 3.42
N ILE A 342 18.26 -14.90 4.46
CA ILE A 342 17.42 -13.76 4.90
C ILE A 342 17.40 -12.68 3.80
N GLN A 343 18.54 -12.39 3.18
CA GLN A 343 18.60 -11.45 2.05
C GLN A 343 17.67 -11.91 0.92
N SER A 344 17.69 -13.19 0.56
CA SER A 344 16.84 -13.75 -0.49
C SER A 344 15.35 -13.63 -0.14
N ARG A 345 14.98 -13.85 1.13
CA ARG A 345 13.60 -13.67 1.60
C ARG A 345 13.16 -12.20 1.50
N ILE A 346 13.99 -11.26 1.95
CA ILE A 346 13.73 -9.83 1.81
C ILE A 346 13.52 -9.47 0.34
N VAL A 347 14.42 -9.90 -0.55
CA VAL A 347 14.33 -9.67 -1.99
C VAL A 347 13.02 -10.21 -2.56
N GLN A 348 12.66 -11.45 -2.25
CA GLN A 348 11.43 -12.07 -2.75
C GLN A 348 10.17 -11.28 -2.34
N VAL A 349 10.11 -10.80 -1.11
CA VAL A 349 8.99 -9.96 -0.65
C VAL A 349 8.93 -8.66 -1.43
N LEU A 350 10.06 -7.95 -1.51
CA LEU A 350 10.09 -6.63 -2.10
C LEU A 350 9.88 -6.66 -3.62
N ASP A 351 10.45 -7.64 -4.32
CA ASP A 351 10.23 -7.87 -5.76
C ASP A 351 8.76 -8.20 -6.05
N ASN A 352 8.11 -9.01 -5.20
CA ASN A 352 6.69 -9.31 -5.34
C ASN A 352 5.81 -8.05 -5.15
N PHE A 353 6.10 -7.23 -4.14
CA PHE A 353 5.38 -5.97 -3.94
C PHE A 353 5.57 -5.00 -5.11
N ASP A 354 6.79 -4.87 -5.61
CA ASP A 354 7.12 -4.00 -6.74
C ASP A 354 6.38 -4.44 -8.01
N THR A 355 6.35 -5.74 -8.28
CA THR A 355 5.62 -6.34 -9.40
C THR A 355 4.12 -6.01 -9.34
N VAL A 356 3.47 -6.22 -8.19
CA VAL A 356 2.03 -5.94 -8.03
C VAL A 356 1.71 -4.45 -8.18
N CYS A 357 2.60 -3.57 -7.71
CA CYS A 357 2.36 -2.12 -7.71
C CYS A 357 2.66 -1.46 -9.06
N ASN A 358 3.67 -1.94 -9.78
CA ASN A 358 4.26 -1.24 -10.92
C ASN A 358 4.15 -1.99 -12.25
N ASP A 359 3.72 -3.27 -12.28
CA ASP A 359 3.50 -3.96 -13.53
C ASP A 359 2.23 -3.44 -14.23
N LEU A 360 2.43 -2.84 -15.41
CA LEU A 360 1.38 -2.33 -16.29
C LEU A 360 0.50 -3.43 -16.87
N ASN A 361 0.88 -4.70 -16.76
CA ASN A 361 0.16 -5.83 -17.34
C ASN A 361 -0.68 -6.63 -16.32
N ILE A 362 -0.35 -6.58 -15.02
CA ILE A 362 -0.97 -7.44 -14.00
C ILE A 362 -1.32 -6.73 -12.67
N GLY A 363 -1.27 -5.38 -12.63
CA GLY A 363 -1.57 -4.58 -11.43
C GLY A 363 -2.69 -3.54 -11.60
N LEU A 364 -2.86 -2.68 -10.58
CA LEU A 364 -3.86 -1.60 -10.56
C LEU A 364 -3.81 -0.68 -11.81
N PRO A 365 -2.63 -0.34 -12.37
CA PRO A 365 -2.58 0.44 -13.61
C PRO A 365 -3.26 -0.25 -14.79
N LYS A 366 -3.18 -1.59 -14.86
CA LYS A 366 -3.86 -2.37 -15.91
C LYS A 366 -5.37 -2.32 -15.75
N GLU A 367 -5.84 -2.43 -14.51
CA GLU A 367 -7.26 -2.34 -14.22
C GLU A 367 -7.84 -0.97 -14.61
N ILE A 368 -7.13 0.12 -14.28
CA ILE A 368 -7.50 1.48 -14.74
C ILE A 368 -7.58 1.54 -16.26
N GLU A 369 -6.55 1.06 -16.97
CA GLU A 369 -6.50 1.06 -18.44
C GLU A 369 -7.67 0.25 -19.04
N LEU A 370 -7.97 -0.93 -18.48
CA LEU A 370 -9.05 -1.80 -18.96
C LEU A 370 -10.42 -1.16 -18.76
N ARG A 371 -10.66 -0.50 -17.62
CA ARG A 371 -11.94 0.17 -17.32
C ARG A 371 -12.14 1.42 -18.17
N GLN A 372 -11.07 2.18 -18.42
CA GLN A 372 -11.09 3.29 -19.37
C GLN A 372 -11.44 2.82 -20.79
N LYS A 373 -10.77 1.76 -21.27
CA LYS A 373 -11.07 1.15 -22.58
C LYS A 373 -12.49 0.61 -22.66
N GLN A 374 -12.98 -0.02 -21.60
CA GLN A 374 -14.35 -0.52 -21.50
C GLN A 374 -15.38 0.61 -21.63
N TYR A 375 -15.16 1.73 -20.94
CA TYR A 375 -16.00 2.92 -21.05
C TYR A 375 -15.97 3.53 -22.45
N GLU A 376 -14.78 3.71 -23.03
CA GLU A 376 -14.64 4.27 -24.37
C GLU A 376 -15.37 3.41 -25.40
N TYR A 377 -15.25 2.09 -25.30
CA TYR A 377 -15.95 1.13 -26.12
C TYR A 377 -17.48 1.25 -26.00
N PHE A 378 -18.04 1.24 -24.78
CA PHE A 378 -19.49 1.37 -24.60
C PHE A 378 -20.01 2.74 -25.02
N ARG A 379 -19.23 3.81 -24.77
CA ARG A 379 -19.55 5.16 -25.21
C ARG A 379 -19.64 5.24 -26.73
N GLU A 380 -18.66 4.73 -27.45
CA GLU A 380 -18.65 4.70 -28.91
C GLU A 380 -19.83 3.90 -29.46
N LYS A 381 -20.10 2.71 -28.91
CA LYS A 381 -21.23 1.86 -29.33
C LYS A 381 -22.59 2.54 -29.16
N LEU A 382 -22.83 3.16 -28.00
CA LEU A 382 -24.11 3.83 -27.71
C LEU A 382 -24.34 5.06 -28.58
N LEU A 383 -23.27 5.71 -29.04
CA LEU A 383 -23.34 6.89 -29.92
C LEU A 383 -23.33 6.53 -31.42
N THR A 384 -23.02 5.28 -31.78
CA THR A 384 -22.93 4.80 -33.18
C THR A 384 -23.93 3.69 -33.53
N PHE A 385 -24.79 3.29 -32.58
CA PHE A 385 -25.91 2.34 -32.76
C PHE A 385 -25.54 0.90 -33.15
N ILE A 386 -24.33 0.40 -32.80
CA ILE A 386 -23.88 -0.97 -33.11
C ILE A 386 -23.52 -1.71 -31.80
N ALA A 387 -24.23 -2.79 -31.43
CA ALA A 387 -23.96 -3.47 -30.15
C ALA A 387 -24.24 -4.99 -30.13
N GLU A 388 -23.24 -5.77 -29.70
CA GLU A 388 -23.32 -7.11 -29.06
C GLU A 388 -22.28 -7.22 -27.93
N GLY A 389 -22.61 -7.86 -26.78
CA GLY A 389 -21.66 -8.32 -25.74
C GLY A 389 -22.05 -8.11 -24.26
N GLU A 390 -21.80 -9.12 -23.39
CA GLU A 390 -22.02 -9.14 -21.92
C GLU A 390 -20.72 -9.04 -21.10
N TYR A 391 -20.80 -8.58 -19.84
CA TYR A 391 -19.66 -8.49 -18.91
C TYR A 391 -20.06 -8.67 -17.43
N THR A 392 -19.17 -9.27 -16.64
CA THR A 392 -19.30 -9.51 -15.19
C THR A 392 -18.10 -8.92 -14.42
N GLU A 393 -18.36 -8.34 -13.24
CA GLU A 393 -17.37 -7.69 -12.38
C GLU A 393 -17.00 -8.53 -11.15
N SER A 394 -15.76 -8.35 -10.66
CA SER A 394 -15.28 -8.85 -9.37
C SER A 394 -14.43 -7.78 -8.67
N ARG A 395 -14.62 -7.61 -7.35
CA ARG A 395 -13.89 -6.68 -6.46
C ARG A 395 -12.98 -7.44 -5.48
N VAL A 396 -12.01 -6.75 -4.89
CA VAL A 396 -11.03 -7.27 -3.92
C VAL A 396 -11.07 -6.44 -2.62
N GLU A 397 -10.92 -7.13 -1.47
CA GLU A 397 -11.06 -6.64 -0.08
C GLU A 397 -9.76 -6.13 0.57
N GLU A 398 -9.92 -5.36 1.65
CA GLU A 398 -8.89 -4.65 2.46
C GLU A 398 -8.21 -5.53 3.55
N TRP A 399 -7.08 -5.05 4.11
CA TRP A 399 -6.22 -5.80 5.05
C TRP A 399 -5.90 -5.08 6.38
N ASP A 400 -5.44 -5.87 7.36
CA ASP A 400 -5.33 -5.70 8.83
C ASP A 400 -3.89 -6.05 9.35
N ASN A 401 -3.53 -5.60 10.55
CA ASN A 401 -2.23 -5.72 11.24
C ASN A 401 -1.65 -7.14 11.36
N SER A 402 -2.47 -8.18 11.21
CA SER A 402 -2.03 -9.58 11.11
C SER A 402 -1.04 -9.82 9.96
N ALA A 403 -1.14 -9.05 8.86
CA ALA A 403 -0.30 -9.19 7.67
C ALA A 403 1.18 -8.92 7.95
N LEU A 404 1.48 -7.83 8.68
CA LEU A 404 2.84 -7.43 9.02
C LEU A 404 3.53 -8.49 9.89
N ILE A 405 2.82 -9.07 10.86
CA ILE A 405 3.36 -10.10 11.74
C ILE A 405 3.73 -11.36 10.94
N LYS A 406 2.82 -11.81 10.06
CA LYS A 406 3.07 -12.96 9.17
C LYS A 406 4.27 -12.71 8.27
N LEU A 407 4.38 -11.50 7.72
CA LEU A 407 5.49 -11.11 6.86
C LEU A 407 6.83 -11.17 7.62
N LEU A 408 6.92 -10.52 8.78
CA LEU A 408 8.14 -10.51 9.58
C LEU A 408 8.53 -11.92 10.04
N GLN A 409 7.55 -12.76 10.40
CA GLN A 409 7.81 -14.15 10.77
C GLN A 409 8.36 -14.98 9.61
N TRP A 410 7.86 -14.73 8.40
CA TRP A 410 8.34 -15.43 7.21
C TRP A 410 9.78 -15.00 6.85
N VAL A 411 10.08 -13.70 6.89
CA VAL A 411 11.41 -13.19 6.59
C VAL A 411 12.44 -13.63 7.64
N PHE A 412 12.12 -13.43 8.92
CA PHE A 412 13.11 -13.50 10.00
C PHE A 412 12.93 -14.67 10.97
N GLY A 413 11.78 -15.35 10.99
CA GLY A 413 11.47 -16.40 11.96
C GLY A 413 10.75 -15.86 13.22
N PRO A 414 10.93 -16.46 14.41
CA PRO A 414 10.27 -15.99 15.64
C PRO A 414 10.63 -14.54 15.96
N ILE A 415 9.64 -13.65 15.95
CA ILE A 415 9.82 -12.22 16.23
C ILE A 415 9.49 -11.87 17.68
N ARG A 416 10.05 -10.76 18.19
CA ARG A 416 9.69 -10.22 19.49
C ARG A 416 8.57 -9.20 19.35
N VAL A 417 7.51 -9.39 20.11
CA VAL A 417 6.34 -8.52 20.09
C VAL A 417 5.92 -8.15 21.50
N LYS A 418 5.17 -7.07 21.63
CA LYS A 418 4.44 -6.71 22.85
C LYS A 418 3.06 -7.35 22.84
N VAL A 419 2.54 -7.72 24.00
CA VAL A 419 1.19 -8.29 24.14
C VAL A 419 0.13 -7.38 23.49
N GLY A 420 0.19 -6.08 23.73
CA GLY A 420 -0.79 -5.13 23.17
C GLY A 420 -0.71 -4.93 21.66
N GLN A 421 0.33 -5.45 20.98
CA GLN A 421 0.42 -5.42 19.51
C GLN A 421 -0.34 -6.57 18.85
N VAL A 422 -0.65 -7.62 19.62
CA VAL A 422 -1.12 -8.90 19.08
C VAL A 422 -2.34 -9.45 19.82
N VAL A 423 -2.69 -8.86 20.96
CA VAL A 423 -3.86 -9.20 21.77
C VAL A 423 -4.65 -7.93 22.05
N ASN A 424 -5.96 -7.99 21.83
CA ASN A 424 -6.85 -6.95 22.30
C ASN A 424 -7.28 -7.25 23.75
N LEU A 425 -6.81 -6.46 24.71
CA LEU A 425 -7.20 -6.61 26.11
C LEU A 425 -8.58 -6.01 26.35
N GLN A 426 -9.57 -6.87 26.56
CA GLN A 426 -10.93 -6.45 26.84
C GLN A 426 -11.22 -6.41 28.34
N ARG A 427 -11.64 -5.25 28.85
CA ARG A 427 -12.08 -5.11 30.23
C ARG A 427 -13.42 -5.82 30.44
N GLY A 428 -13.55 -6.55 31.54
CA GLY A 428 -14.81 -7.17 31.94
C GLY A 428 -15.88 -6.14 32.34
N LYS A 429 -17.09 -6.65 32.63
CA LYS A 429 -18.26 -5.83 32.97
C LYS A 429 -18.58 -5.92 34.46
N ARG A 430 -18.81 -4.78 35.09
CA ARG A 430 -19.09 -4.69 36.53
C ARG A 430 -20.30 -5.56 36.89
N LEU A 431 -20.14 -6.35 37.96
CA LEU A 431 -21.19 -7.16 38.57
C LEU A 431 -21.02 -7.09 40.09
N VAL A 432 -22.13 -7.01 40.83
CA VAL A 432 -22.11 -6.81 42.30
C VAL A 432 -22.55 -8.06 43.05
N ARG A 433 -22.05 -8.25 44.27
CA ARG A 433 -22.18 -9.52 45.03
C ARG A 433 -23.61 -9.97 45.28
N ASN A 434 -24.56 -9.05 45.41
CA ASN A 434 -25.98 -9.37 45.61
C ASN A 434 -26.66 -9.96 44.36
N GLN A 435 -25.99 -9.95 43.21
CA GLN A 435 -26.46 -10.58 41.96
C GLN A 435 -25.90 -11.99 41.78
N LEU A 436 -25.07 -12.48 42.72
CA LEU A 436 -24.36 -13.75 42.61
C LEU A 436 -25.00 -14.84 43.46
N THR A 437 -24.94 -16.07 42.97
CA THR A 437 -25.31 -17.27 43.71
C THR A 437 -24.06 -18.03 44.18
N THR A 438 -24.23 -18.89 45.17
CA THR A 438 -23.14 -19.77 45.68
C THR A 438 -22.88 -20.98 44.78
N SER A 439 -23.83 -21.31 43.89
CA SER A 439 -23.72 -22.33 42.85
C SER A 439 -24.46 -21.88 41.59
N GLY A 440 -23.98 -22.27 40.42
CA GLY A 440 -24.58 -21.85 39.14
C GLY A 440 -23.70 -22.23 37.95
N ASN A 441 -24.09 -21.77 36.76
CA ASN A 441 -23.51 -22.23 35.51
C ASN A 441 -22.15 -21.57 35.20
N PHE A 442 -22.02 -20.26 35.44
CA PHE A 442 -20.84 -19.51 35.03
C PHE A 442 -20.13 -18.88 36.23
N PRO A 443 -18.86 -19.21 36.49
CA PRO A 443 -18.08 -18.59 37.54
C PRO A 443 -17.83 -17.11 37.23
N VAL A 444 -17.83 -16.28 38.27
CA VAL A 444 -17.53 -14.85 38.18
C VAL A 444 -16.14 -14.57 38.73
N TYR A 445 -15.20 -14.20 37.87
CA TYR A 445 -13.86 -13.76 38.29
C TYR A 445 -13.85 -12.23 38.40
N GLN A 446 -13.36 -11.72 39.54
CA GLN A 446 -13.23 -10.28 39.79
C GLN A 446 -11.87 -9.91 40.36
N ASN A 447 -11.64 -10.23 41.64
CA ASN A 447 -10.48 -9.75 42.39
C ASN A 447 -9.51 -10.85 42.81
N SER A 448 -9.74 -12.10 42.38
CA SER A 448 -8.87 -13.26 42.58
C SER A 448 -9.15 -14.35 41.55
N LEU A 449 -8.29 -15.35 41.46
CA LEU A 449 -8.55 -16.57 40.69
C LEU A 449 -9.62 -17.47 41.31
N THR A 450 -10.04 -17.22 42.55
CA THR A 450 -11.22 -17.88 43.12
C THR A 450 -12.48 -17.15 42.67
N PRO A 451 -13.47 -17.84 42.07
CA PRO A 451 -14.73 -17.21 41.70
C PRO A 451 -15.41 -16.52 42.89
N LEU A 452 -15.88 -15.29 42.70
CA LEU A 452 -16.62 -14.54 43.72
C LEU A 452 -18.00 -15.16 44.01
N GLY A 453 -18.54 -15.86 43.01
CA GLY A 453 -19.82 -16.53 42.99
C GLY A 453 -20.14 -16.97 41.57
N TYR A 454 -21.39 -17.31 41.32
CA TYR A 454 -21.87 -17.73 40.01
C TYR A 454 -22.94 -16.77 39.50
N TYR A 455 -23.00 -16.63 38.17
CA TYR A 455 -23.99 -15.82 37.48
C TYR A 455 -24.71 -16.64 36.41
N THR A 456 -25.91 -16.19 36.04
CA THR A 456 -26.76 -16.88 35.07
C THR A 456 -26.28 -16.72 33.63
N GLU A 457 -25.47 -15.70 33.37
CA GLU A 457 -24.93 -15.37 32.04
C GLU A 457 -23.40 -15.36 32.05
N SER A 458 -22.79 -15.63 30.89
CA SER A 458 -21.37 -15.44 30.65
C SER A 458 -21.15 -14.21 29.76
N ASN A 459 -20.01 -13.54 29.92
CA ASN A 459 -19.57 -12.49 28.98
C ASN A 459 -18.26 -12.88 28.27
N ARG A 460 -17.74 -14.07 28.57
CA ARG A 460 -16.56 -14.68 27.96
C ARG A 460 -16.82 -16.17 27.76
N VAL A 461 -16.33 -16.66 26.63
CA VAL A 461 -16.37 -18.07 26.27
C VAL A 461 -15.23 -18.82 26.93
N LYS A 462 -15.38 -20.13 27.05
CA LYS A 462 -14.32 -21.05 27.45
C LYS A 462 -13.07 -20.92 26.59
N ASN A 463 -11.97 -21.42 27.13
CA ASN A 463 -10.63 -21.35 26.58
C ASN A 463 -10.05 -19.93 26.46
N THR A 464 -10.47 -19.04 27.37
CA THR A 464 -10.03 -17.64 27.40
C THR A 464 -9.14 -17.39 28.62
N SER A 465 -8.00 -16.76 28.36
CA SER A 465 -7.04 -16.28 29.34
C SER A 465 -7.47 -14.92 29.88
N PHE A 466 -7.14 -14.67 31.14
CA PHE A 466 -7.45 -13.41 31.78
C PHE A 466 -6.42 -13.04 32.84
N VAL A 467 -6.36 -11.74 33.16
CA VAL A 467 -5.50 -11.17 34.19
C VAL A 467 -6.37 -10.45 35.21
N ILE A 468 -6.17 -10.77 36.49
CA ILE A 468 -6.78 -10.03 37.59
C ILE A 468 -6.03 -8.70 37.75
N CYS A 469 -6.76 -7.60 37.77
CA CYS A 469 -6.18 -6.25 37.80
C CYS A 469 -6.53 -5.45 39.05
N ALA A 470 -7.34 -6.01 39.96
CA ALA A 470 -7.59 -5.45 41.29
C ALA A 470 -7.61 -6.54 42.37
N GLY A 471 -7.23 -6.20 43.60
CA GLY A 471 -7.17 -7.19 44.68
C GLY A 471 -5.92 -8.05 44.53
N ALA A 472 -6.07 -9.30 44.08
CA ALA A 472 -4.97 -10.18 43.68
C ALA A 472 -4.42 -9.78 42.29
N ALA A 473 -4.12 -8.49 42.13
CA ALA A 473 -3.68 -7.92 40.86
C ALA A 473 -2.36 -8.58 40.39
N GLY A 474 -2.30 -8.94 39.12
CA GLY A 474 -1.17 -9.69 38.53
C GLY A 474 -1.32 -11.20 38.60
N GLU A 475 -2.42 -11.75 39.12
CA GLU A 475 -2.76 -13.16 38.91
C GLU A 475 -3.24 -13.41 37.47
N ILE A 476 -2.82 -14.54 36.89
CA ILE A 476 -3.16 -14.95 35.53
C ILE A 476 -4.02 -16.20 35.61
N GLY A 477 -5.19 -16.13 34.97
CA GLY A 477 -6.15 -17.22 34.89
C GLY A 477 -6.34 -17.68 33.46
N TYR A 478 -6.82 -18.91 33.35
CA TYR A 478 -7.33 -19.51 32.13
C TYR A 478 -8.60 -20.27 32.49
N SER A 479 -9.69 -20.02 31.79
CA SER A 479 -10.95 -20.73 32.04
C SER A 479 -11.23 -21.74 30.94
N ASP A 480 -11.46 -22.99 31.33
CA ASP A 480 -11.87 -24.11 30.44
C ASP A 480 -13.39 -24.17 30.21
N ARG A 481 -14.12 -23.23 30.79
CA ARG A 481 -15.58 -23.07 30.72
C ARG A 481 -15.93 -21.61 30.48
N ASP A 482 -17.15 -21.38 30.00
CA ASP A 482 -17.66 -20.02 29.86
C ASP A 482 -17.74 -19.35 31.24
N PHE A 483 -17.51 -18.05 31.31
CA PHE A 483 -17.43 -17.33 32.59
C PHE A 483 -17.82 -15.87 32.46
N TRP A 484 -17.97 -15.20 33.60
CA TRP A 484 -18.13 -13.76 33.68
C TRP A 484 -16.83 -13.11 34.17
N ALA A 485 -16.21 -12.30 33.32
CA ALA A 485 -15.14 -11.38 33.69
C ALA A 485 -15.74 -10.07 34.23
N ALA A 486 -15.44 -9.73 35.49
CA ALA A 486 -15.88 -8.47 36.09
C ALA A 486 -14.98 -7.28 35.69
N ASP A 487 -15.34 -6.06 36.10
CA ASP A 487 -14.64 -4.79 35.76
C ASP A 487 -13.19 -4.68 36.27
N ASP A 488 -12.77 -5.62 37.11
CA ASP A 488 -11.41 -5.76 37.63
C ASP A 488 -10.59 -6.84 36.91
N VAL A 489 -11.11 -7.41 35.83
CA VAL A 489 -10.47 -8.45 35.02
C VAL A 489 -10.28 -7.95 33.58
N TYR A 490 -9.11 -8.18 33.02
CA TYR A 490 -8.89 -8.08 31.57
C TYR A 490 -8.78 -9.46 30.96
N THR A 491 -9.56 -9.71 29.92
CA THR A 491 -9.48 -10.94 29.13
C THR A 491 -8.71 -10.70 27.85
N LEU A 492 -8.05 -11.73 27.36
CA LEU A 492 -7.32 -11.69 26.10
C LEU A 492 -8.28 -12.03 24.96
N GLU A 493 -8.35 -11.16 23.96
CA GLU A 493 -8.95 -11.48 22.67
C GLU A 493 -7.81 -11.63 21.67
N THR A 494 -7.62 -12.87 21.20
CA THR A 494 -6.53 -13.27 20.31
C THR A 494 -7.03 -13.42 18.87
N SER A 495 -6.18 -13.10 17.89
CA SER A 495 -6.45 -13.34 16.47
C SER A 495 -6.17 -14.79 16.09
N ASP A 496 -6.68 -15.26 14.94
CA ASP A 496 -6.59 -16.67 14.48
C ASP A 496 -5.18 -17.28 14.45
N ASN A 497 -4.15 -16.45 14.40
CA ASN A 497 -2.74 -16.85 14.38
C ASN A 497 -2.08 -16.94 15.77
N ILE A 498 -2.85 -16.77 16.85
CA ILE A 498 -2.34 -16.76 18.22
C ILE A 498 -3.19 -17.68 19.09
N SER A 499 -2.56 -18.66 19.71
CA SER A 499 -3.22 -19.51 20.69
C SER A 499 -3.42 -18.75 21.99
N ASP A 500 -4.66 -18.61 22.44
CA ASP A 500 -4.99 -18.02 23.73
C ASP A 500 -4.29 -18.76 24.90
N LYS A 501 -4.30 -20.10 24.86
CA LYS A 501 -3.58 -20.93 25.85
C LYS A 501 -2.06 -20.75 25.80
N PHE A 502 -1.49 -20.47 24.63
CA PHE A 502 -0.08 -20.08 24.56
C PHE A 502 0.16 -18.74 25.27
N MET A 503 -0.74 -17.77 25.08
CA MET A 503 -0.66 -16.47 25.77
C MET A 503 -0.82 -16.60 27.29
N TYR A 504 -1.63 -17.53 27.79
CA TYR A 504 -1.68 -17.89 29.21
C TYR A 504 -0.27 -18.22 29.75
N TYR A 505 0.44 -19.15 29.10
CA TYR A 505 1.80 -19.54 29.52
C TYR A 505 2.82 -18.41 29.36
N VAL A 506 2.71 -17.60 28.30
CA VAL A 506 3.54 -16.39 28.14
C VAL A 506 3.35 -15.46 29.33
N LEU A 507 2.11 -15.14 29.70
CA LEU A 507 1.82 -14.24 30.82
C LEU A 507 2.24 -14.85 32.17
N LEU A 508 2.04 -16.15 32.37
CA LEU A 508 2.56 -16.86 33.55
C LEU A 508 4.08 -16.74 33.68
N SER A 509 4.83 -16.93 32.58
CA SER A 509 6.29 -16.78 32.58
C SER A 509 6.75 -15.35 32.93
N LYS A 510 5.85 -14.37 32.87
CA LYS A 510 6.07 -12.95 33.18
C LYS A 510 5.29 -12.49 34.41
N GLN A 511 4.72 -13.42 35.18
CA GLN A 511 3.85 -13.09 36.31
C GLN A 511 4.55 -12.24 37.36
N ASP A 512 5.81 -12.54 37.70
CA ASP A 512 6.57 -11.77 38.69
C ASP A 512 6.80 -10.32 38.23
N ARG A 513 7.07 -10.12 36.93
CA ARG A 513 7.17 -8.78 36.33
C ARG A 513 5.84 -8.04 36.40
N LEU A 514 4.71 -8.71 36.17
CA LEU A 514 3.40 -8.07 36.28
C LEU A 514 3.11 -7.70 37.74
N LYS A 515 3.36 -8.61 38.68
CA LYS A 515 3.23 -8.37 40.13
C LYS A 515 4.11 -7.22 40.61
N SER A 516 5.32 -7.06 40.07
CA SER A 516 6.20 -5.93 40.43
C SER A 516 5.69 -4.57 39.93
N GLN A 517 4.79 -4.54 38.94
CA GLN A 517 4.18 -3.32 38.42
C GLN A 517 2.82 -3.00 39.07
N VAL A 518 2.38 -3.81 40.03
CA VAL A 518 1.16 -3.55 40.79
C VAL A 518 1.36 -2.34 41.71
N ARG A 519 0.52 -1.33 41.57
CA ARG A 519 0.52 -0.17 42.47
C ARG A 519 0.02 -0.61 43.85
N LYS A 520 0.86 -0.41 44.87
CA LYS A 520 0.52 -0.68 46.27
C LYS A 520 -0.31 0.48 46.84
N ALA A 521 -1.63 0.34 46.78
CA ALA A 521 -2.62 1.19 47.43
C ALA A 521 -3.53 0.32 48.31
N SER A 522 -4.54 0.89 48.99
CA SER A 522 -5.50 0.13 49.80
C SER A 522 -6.18 -1.01 49.03
N ILE A 523 -6.35 -0.85 47.71
CA ILE A 523 -6.66 -1.94 46.78
C ILE A 523 -5.52 -2.00 45.76
N PRO A 524 -4.74 -3.09 45.70
CA PRO A 524 -3.70 -3.27 44.70
C PRO A 524 -4.28 -3.23 43.29
N ARG A 525 -3.62 -2.51 42.36
CA ARG A 525 -4.09 -2.33 40.97
C ARG A 525 -2.98 -2.52 39.97
N LEU A 526 -3.28 -3.25 38.89
CA LEU A 526 -2.43 -3.39 37.70
C LEU A 526 -3.04 -2.61 36.54
N SER A 527 -2.25 -1.81 35.82
CA SER A 527 -2.74 -1.06 34.66
C SER A 527 -2.78 -1.95 33.41
N LYS A 528 -3.68 -1.63 32.47
CA LYS A 528 -3.69 -2.24 31.13
C LYS A 528 -2.33 -2.09 30.44
N ASP A 529 -1.74 -0.90 30.55
CA ASP A 529 -0.43 -0.56 29.96
C ASP A 529 0.71 -1.47 30.45
N ALA A 530 0.68 -1.90 31.72
CA ALA A 530 1.65 -2.85 32.26
C ALA A 530 1.59 -4.21 31.54
N ILE A 531 0.37 -4.67 31.21
CA ILE A 531 0.12 -5.91 30.47
C ILE A 531 0.48 -5.72 28.99
N ASP A 532 0.04 -4.62 28.36
CA ASP A 532 0.32 -4.31 26.95
C ASP A 532 1.83 -4.30 26.65
N LYS A 533 2.66 -3.82 27.59
CA LYS A 533 4.11 -3.69 27.46
C LYS A 533 4.89 -4.99 27.72
N VAL A 534 4.24 -6.08 28.11
CA VAL A 534 4.92 -7.39 28.24
C VAL A 534 5.46 -7.81 26.88
N THR A 535 6.75 -8.13 26.81
CA THR A 535 7.41 -8.57 25.57
C THR A 535 7.64 -10.08 25.61
N PHE A 536 7.45 -10.73 24.47
CA PHE A 536 7.65 -12.17 24.31
C PHE A 536 8.03 -12.51 22.86
N TYR A 537 8.51 -13.73 22.66
CA TYR A 537 8.79 -14.29 21.33
C TYR A 537 7.53 -14.94 20.79
N LEU A 538 7.09 -14.54 19.60
CA LEU A 538 5.93 -15.10 18.93
C LEU A 538 6.38 -16.09 17.85
N PRO A 539 6.34 -17.41 18.12
CA PRO A 539 6.65 -18.43 17.13
C PRO A 539 5.43 -18.69 16.21
N SER A 540 5.61 -19.57 15.22
CA SER A 540 4.52 -20.00 14.33
C SER A 540 3.39 -20.67 15.12
N LEU A 541 2.16 -20.64 14.59
CA LEU A 541 1.02 -21.24 15.28
C LEU A 541 1.19 -22.75 15.56
N ALA A 542 1.86 -23.49 14.68
CA ALA A 542 2.19 -24.89 14.89
C ALA A 542 3.12 -25.08 16.11
N GLU A 543 4.13 -24.22 16.22
CA GLU A 543 5.07 -24.26 17.34
C GLU A 543 4.42 -23.78 18.66
N GLN A 544 3.51 -22.80 18.61
CA GLN A 544 2.70 -22.42 19.77
C GLN A 544 1.89 -23.61 20.30
N LYS A 545 1.23 -24.37 19.42
CA LYS A 545 0.47 -25.58 19.80
C LYS A 545 1.38 -26.65 20.39
N ARG A 546 2.58 -26.85 19.84
CA ARG A 546 3.58 -27.79 20.37
C ARG A 546 4.02 -27.41 21.78
N ILE A 547 4.32 -26.13 22.02
CA ILE A 547 4.69 -25.60 23.34
C ILE A 547 3.56 -25.80 24.34
N VAL A 548 2.32 -25.44 23.97
CA VAL A 548 1.14 -25.64 24.84
C VAL A 548 0.98 -27.11 25.22
N SER A 549 1.07 -28.03 24.26
CA SER A 549 0.96 -29.47 24.54
C SER A 549 2.01 -29.97 25.53
N ILE A 550 3.25 -29.48 25.43
CA ILE A 550 4.33 -29.82 26.37
C ILE A 550 4.04 -29.25 27.76
N LEU A 551 3.65 -27.97 27.85
CA LEU A 551 3.42 -27.29 29.11
C LEU A 551 2.17 -27.80 29.84
N ASP A 552 1.09 -28.13 29.12
CA ASP A 552 -0.09 -28.77 29.70
C ASP A 552 0.27 -30.13 30.30
N ASN A 553 1.05 -30.96 29.58
CA ASN A 553 1.52 -32.24 30.10
C ASN A 553 2.35 -32.07 31.39
N PHE A 554 3.28 -31.11 31.42
CA PHE A 554 4.03 -30.81 32.64
C PHE A 554 3.12 -30.36 33.78
N ASN A 555 2.15 -29.48 33.51
CA ASN A 555 1.22 -29.00 34.53
C ASN A 555 0.37 -30.14 35.12
N THR A 556 -0.09 -31.08 34.28
CA THR A 556 -0.81 -32.26 34.74
C THR A 556 0.07 -33.13 35.65
N LEU A 557 1.34 -33.32 35.30
CA LEU A 557 2.26 -34.13 36.11
C LEU A 557 2.62 -33.50 37.46
N THR A 558 2.59 -32.17 37.59
CA THR A 558 2.96 -31.49 38.85
C THR A 558 1.77 -31.26 39.78
N ASP A 559 0.58 -31.02 39.25
CA ASP A 559 -0.54 -30.49 40.04
C ASP A 559 -1.70 -31.48 40.20
N SER A 560 -1.73 -32.57 39.43
CA SER A 560 -2.82 -33.53 39.51
C SER A 560 -2.77 -34.32 40.83
N LEU A 561 -3.91 -34.37 41.52
CA LEU A 561 -4.07 -35.18 42.73
C LEU A 561 -4.38 -36.66 42.39
N SER A 562 -4.78 -36.95 41.15
CA SER A 562 -5.13 -38.30 40.70
C SER A 562 -4.03 -38.98 39.87
N GLU A 563 -3.04 -38.22 39.38
CA GLU A 563 -1.90 -38.66 38.54
C GLU A 563 -0.67 -37.76 38.83
N GLY A 564 0.57 -38.19 38.58
CA GLY A 564 1.75 -37.33 38.78
C GLY A 564 2.33 -37.25 40.22
N LEU A 565 3.07 -36.18 40.51
CA LEU A 565 3.88 -36.00 41.72
C LEU A 565 3.09 -36.05 43.05
N PRO A 566 1.95 -35.36 43.20
CA PRO A 566 1.14 -35.44 44.43
C PRO A 566 0.65 -36.85 44.73
N LYS A 567 0.20 -37.60 43.71
CA LYS A 567 -0.19 -39.02 43.86
C LYS A 567 1.00 -39.89 44.24
N GLU A 568 2.16 -39.69 43.62
CA GLU A 568 3.39 -40.42 43.95
C GLU A 568 3.84 -40.14 45.39
N ILE A 569 3.74 -38.89 45.86
CA ILE A 569 4.02 -38.51 47.25
C ILE A 569 3.04 -39.21 48.20
N GLU A 570 1.74 -39.19 47.90
CA GLU A 570 0.72 -39.88 48.71
C GLU A 570 0.96 -41.40 48.76
N LEU A 571 1.29 -42.03 47.62
CA LEU A 571 1.64 -43.44 47.55
C LEU A 571 2.88 -43.77 48.38
N ARG A 572 3.92 -42.92 48.34
CA ARG A 572 5.13 -43.10 49.16
C ARG A 572 4.89 -42.85 50.64
N GLN A 573 4.02 -41.91 51.00
CA GLN A 573 3.59 -41.71 52.39
C GLN A 573 2.85 -42.94 52.91
N LYS A 574 1.88 -43.48 52.14
CA LYS A 574 1.18 -44.73 52.49
C LYS A 574 2.14 -45.91 52.62
N HIS A 575 3.12 -46.03 51.72
CA HIS A 575 4.12 -47.09 51.77
C HIS A 575 5.05 -46.94 53.00
N TYR A 576 5.47 -45.72 53.33
CA TYR A 576 6.21 -45.42 54.56
C TYR A 576 5.40 -45.74 55.81
N GLU A 577 4.12 -45.34 55.88
CA GLU A 577 3.23 -45.63 57.01
C GLU A 577 3.02 -47.13 57.21
N TYR A 578 2.85 -47.89 56.12
CA TYR A 578 2.79 -49.34 56.15
C TYR A 578 4.05 -49.95 56.79
N TRP A 579 5.25 -49.61 56.29
CA TRP A 579 6.50 -50.13 56.84
C TRP A 579 6.79 -49.65 58.26
N ARG A 580 6.49 -48.39 58.57
CA ARG A 580 6.59 -47.85 59.94
C ARG A 580 5.73 -48.67 60.91
N ASN A 581 4.49 -48.99 60.55
CA ASN A 581 3.60 -49.77 61.40
C ASN A 581 4.06 -51.24 61.52
N GLN A 582 4.60 -51.84 60.45
CA GLN A 582 5.17 -53.21 60.49
C GLN A 582 6.45 -53.30 61.35
N LEU A 583 7.28 -52.25 61.35
CA LEU A 583 8.56 -52.24 62.09
C LEU A 583 8.43 -51.78 63.55
N LEU A 584 7.33 -51.11 63.91
CA LEU A 584 7.11 -50.53 65.24
C LEU A 584 5.95 -51.16 66.03
N ASN A 585 5.17 -52.06 65.43
CA ASN A 585 4.28 -52.94 66.18
C ASN A 585 5.00 -54.26 66.50
N PHE A 586 5.43 -54.40 67.74
CA PHE A 586 5.79 -55.70 68.29
C PHE A 586 4.53 -56.30 68.90
N ASN A 587 4.13 -57.48 68.43
CA ASN A 587 3.08 -58.26 69.10
C ASN A 587 3.58 -58.67 70.49
N GLU A 588 2.72 -58.58 71.51
CA GLU A 588 2.92 -59.32 72.77
C GLU A 588 2.92 -60.83 72.54
#